data_AF-A0A8X8XN60-F1
#
_entry.id   AF-A0A8X8XN60-F1
#
_cell.length_a   1.000
_cell.length_b   1.000
_cell.length_c   1.000
_cell.angle_alpha   90.00
_cell.angle_beta   90.00
_cell.angle_gamma   90.00
#
_symmetry.space_group_name_H-M   'P 1'
#
loop_
_entity.id
_entity.type
_entity.pdbx_description
1 polymer ?
#
loop_
_entity_poly.entity_id
_entity_poly.type
_entity_poly.pdbx_seq_one_letter_code
_entity_poly.pdbx_strand_id
1 'polypeptide(L)'
;MCRKRLKRLQREMTWVLLRHILRFLKLISLFGRYQLWISKLALAKEIVGSRRTVNRLYENKAQMNSISMHLGESVAIARTVGHLSKSAEVMKLVNNLMKSSEVAVTMQEFSKEMTKAGIIEEMMNDALDSALDSEDIEEETEEEIDKVLAAIAGETAAQLPEAIRKQKLKQPATSEDAEDNVDDEEELEEMRARLARVRS
;
A
#
# COMPACT_ATOMS: atom_id res chain seq x y z
N MET A 1 41.67 39.18 -37.66
CA MET A 1 41.47 38.42 -36.41
C MET A 1 40.06 38.47 -35.83
N CYS A 2 39.37 39.63 -35.79
CA CYS A 2 38.07 39.80 -35.12
C CYS A 2 36.94 38.84 -35.53
N ARG A 3 36.70 38.63 -36.84
CA ARG A 3 35.61 37.76 -37.34
C ARG A 3 35.71 36.30 -36.89
N LYS A 4 36.92 35.75 -36.71
CA LYS A 4 37.12 34.36 -36.26
C LYS A 4 36.78 34.20 -34.77
N ARG A 5 37.07 35.23 -33.95
CA ARG A 5 36.72 35.26 -32.52
C ARG A 5 35.22 35.42 -32.32
N LEU A 6 34.56 36.26 -33.11
CA LEU A 6 33.10 36.44 -33.06
C LEU A 6 32.35 35.13 -33.38
N LYS A 7 32.76 34.40 -34.43
CA LYS A 7 32.18 33.07 -34.75
C LYS A 7 32.47 32.01 -33.68
N ARG A 8 33.59 32.13 -32.94
CA ARG A 8 33.91 31.22 -31.83
C ARG A 8 33.01 31.50 -30.63
N LEU A 9 32.88 32.76 -30.22
CA LEU A 9 31.94 33.19 -29.17
C LEU A 9 30.50 32.81 -29.50
N GLN A 10 30.07 33.00 -30.75
CA GLN A 10 28.70 32.66 -31.17
C GLN A 10 28.43 31.14 -31.08
N ARG A 11 29.44 30.31 -31.35
CA ARG A 11 29.35 28.85 -31.17
C ARG A 11 29.37 28.43 -29.70
N GLU A 12 30.17 29.10 -28.87
CA GLU A 12 30.20 28.83 -27.42
C GLU A 12 28.89 29.25 -26.76
N MET A 13 28.33 30.41 -27.13
CA MET A 13 27.06 30.89 -26.60
C MET A 13 25.90 29.99 -27.01
N THR A 14 25.87 29.50 -28.26
CA THR A 14 24.87 28.50 -28.69
C THR A 14 25.06 27.15 -28.03
N TRP A 15 26.31 26.70 -27.80
CA TRP A 15 26.59 25.49 -27.03
C TRP A 15 26.15 25.60 -25.58
N VAL A 16 26.38 26.74 -24.93
CA VAL A 16 25.93 27.01 -23.56
C VAL A 16 24.40 27.04 -23.50
N LEU A 17 23.74 27.72 -24.44
CA LEU A 17 22.28 27.72 -24.54
C LEU A 17 21.74 26.30 -24.72
N LEU A 18 22.32 25.53 -25.66
CA LEU A 18 21.90 24.16 -25.95
C LEU A 18 22.09 23.25 -24.73
N ARG A 19 23.21 23.39 -24.00
CA ARG A 19 23.47 22.65 -22.75
C ARG A 19 22.46 22.98 -21.65
N HIS A 20 22.09 24.25 -21.49
CA HIS A 20 21.07 24.68 -20.54
C HIS A 20 19.67 24.16 -20.93
N ILE A 21 19.30 24.26 -22.20
CA ILE A 21 18.03 23.73 -22.73
C ILE A 21 17.94 22.21 -22.53
N LEU A 22 19.01 21.47 -22.82
CA LEU A 22 19.04 20.02 -22.62
C LEU A 22 18.88 19.63 -21.14
N ARG A 23 19.56 20.34 -20.23
CA ARG A 23 19.39 20.14 -18.77
C ARG A 23 17.96 20.43 -18.34
N PHE A 24 17.37 21.50 -18.84
CA PHE A 24 15.99 21.89 -18.50
C PHE A 24 14.97 20.84 -18.98
N LEU A 25 15.10 20.35 -20.21
CA LEU A 25 14.28 19.24 -20.74
C LEU A 25 14.43 17.95 -19.92
N LYS A 26 15.66 17.62 -19.49
CA LYS A 26 15.90 16.44 -18.65
C LYS A 26 15.25 16.57 -17.27
N LEU A 27 15.28 17.76 -16.68
CA LEU A 27 14.59 18.07 -15.42
C LEU A 27 13.07 17.90 -15.55
N ILE A 28 12.46 18.44 -16.61
CA ILE A 28 11.02 18.31 -16.85
C ILE A 28 10.60 16.84 -17.00
N SER A 29 11.39 16.04 -17.72
CA SER A 29 11.15 14.59 -17.87
C SER A 29 11.29 13.82 -16.55
N LEU A 30 12.24 14.20 -15.68
CA LEU A 30 12.38 13.61 -14.34
C LEU A 30 11.19 13.98 -13.44
N PHE A 31 10.78 15.24 -13.45
CA PHE A 31 9.65 15.73 -12.67
C PHE A 31 8.33 15.05 -13.07
N GLY A 32 8.09 14.88 -14.38
CA GLY A 32 6.92 14.14 -14.86
C GLY A 32 6.89 12.67 -14.42
N ARG A 33 8.06 12.01 -14.37
CA ARG A 33 8.18 10.63 -13.86
C ARG A 33 7.93 10.55 -12.35
N TYR A 34 8.43 11.53 -11.60
CA TYR A 34 8.22 11.59 -10.15
C TYR A 34 6.74 11.81 -9.78
N GLN A 35 6.06 12.73 -10.46
CA GLN A 35 4.64 12.98 -10.21
C GLN A 35 3.74 11.78 -10.58
N LEU A 36 4.10 11.07 -11.65
CA LEU A 36 3.42 9.83 -12.02
C LEU A 36 3.65 8.71 -11.01
N TRP A 37 4.84 8.65 -10.39
CA TRP A 37 5.14 7.66 -9.35
C TRP A 37 4.33 7.91 -8.07
N ILE A 38 4.28 9.16 -7.60
CA ILE A 38 3.48 9.52 -6.41
C ILE A 38 1.99 9.18 -6.60
N SER A 39 1.42 9.52 -7.75
CA SER A 39 0.01 9.25 -8.04
C SER A 39 -0.29 7.74 -8.11
N LYS A 40 0.62 6.95 -8.68
CA LYS A 40 0.50 5.48 -8.68
C LYS A 40 0.57 4.88 -7.28
N LEU A 41 1.49 5.35 -6.45
CA LEU A 41 1.65 4.89 -5.08
C LEU A 41 0.40 5.19 -4.23
N ALA A 42 -0.13 6.41 -4.35
CA ALA A 42 -1.36 6.81 -3.66
C ALA A 42 -2.56 5.93 -4.06
N LEU A 43 -2.72 5.66 -5.36
CA LEU A 43 -3.79 4.82 -5.87
C LEU A 43 -3.64 3.35 -5.46
N ALA A 44 -2.41 2.82 -5.45
CA ALA A 44 -2.14 1.46 -4.98
C ALA A 44 -2.47 1.31 -3.47
N LYS A 45 -2.09 2.29 -2.64
CA LYS A 45 -2.44 2.31 -1.21
C LYS A 45 -3.94 2.32 -0.99
N GLU A 46 -4.70 3.11 -1.76
CA GLU A 46 -6.16 3.14 -1.70
C GLU A 46 -6.78 1.78 -2.10
N ILE A 47 -6.24 1.11 -3.13
CA ILE A 47 -6.71 -0.21 -3.57
C ILE A 47 -6.48 -1.27 -2.48
N VAL A 48 -5.29 -1.29 -1.87
CA VAL A 48 -4.99 -2.23 -0.77
C VAL A 48 -5.90 -1.95 0.42
N GLY A 49 -6.07 -0.68 0.80
CA GLY A 49 -7.00 -0.28 1.85
C GLY A 49 -8.45 -0.73 1.57
N SER A 50 -8.91 -0.55 0.33
CA SER A 50 -10.25 -0.99 -0.10
C SER A 50 -10.41 -2.51 0.02
N ARG A 51 -9.41 -3.29 -0.40
CA ARG A 51 -9.44 -4.77 -0.27
C ARG A 51 -9.51 -5.21 1.19
N ARG A 52 -8.76 -4.57 2.08
CA ARG A 52 -8.79 -4.84 3.52
C ARG A 52 -10.16 -4.57 4.12
N THR A 53 -10.76 -3.43 3.79
CA THR A 53 -12.13 -3.08 4.21
C THR A 53 -13.16 -4.09 3.70
N VAL A 54 -13.04 -4.52 2.44
CA VAL A 54 -13.93 -5.54 1.86
C VAL A 54 -13.77 -6.88 2.58
N ASN A 55 -12.55 -7.33 2.89
CA ASN A 55 -12.33 -8.58 3.62
C ASN A 55 -12.95 -8.52 5.03
N ARG A 56 -12.74 -7.40 5.75
CA ARG A 56 -13.37 -7.15 7.05
C ARG A 56 -14.90 -7.19 6.98
N LEU A 57 -15.49 -6.61 5.94
CA LEU A 57 -16.94 -6.65 5.70
C LEU A 57 -17.44 -8.08 5.44
N TYR A 58 -16.68 -8.92 4.73
CA TYR A 58 -17.03 -10.33 4.52
C TYR A 58 -17.01 -11.12 5.84
N GLU A 59 -16.00 -10.90 6.68
CA GLU A 59 -15.93 -11.50 8.02
C GLU A 59 -17.10 -11.05 8.89
N ASN A 60 -17.38 -9.74 8.94
CA ASN A 60 -18.53 -9.18 9.66
C ASN A 60 -19.85 -9.81 9.18
N LYS A 61 -20.03 -9.98 7.86
CA LYS A 61 -21.22 -10.61 7.28
C LYS A 61 -21.37 -12.06 7.72
N ALA A 62 -20.29 -12.84 7.74
CA ALA A 62 -20.31 -14.21 8.22
C ALA A 62 -20.69 -14.27 9.70
N GLN A 63 -20.13 -13.39 10.52
CA GLN A 63 -20.46 -13.31 11.95
C GLN A 63 -21.92 -12.89 12.18
N MET A 64 -22.48 -11.95 11.40
CA MET A 64 -23.91 -11.60 11.45
C MET A 64 -24.80 -12.81 11.11
N ASN A 65 -24.43 -13.60 10.11
CA ASN A 65 -25.21 -14.79 9.73
C ASN A 65 -25.22 -15.82 10.87
N SER A 66 -24.05 -16.05 11.49
CA SER A 66 -23.95 -16.89 12.69
C SER A 66 -24.86 -16.39 13.83
N ILE A 67 -24.84 -15.08 14.12
CA ILE A 67 -25.75 -14.47 15.12
C ILE A 67 -27.21 -14.72 14.75
N SER A 68 -27.59 -14.56 13.48
CA SER A 68 -28.96 -14.79 13.04
C SER A 68 -29.40 -16.24 13.23
N MET A 69 -28.51 -17.21 12.98
CA MET A 69 -28.80 -18.63 13.21
C MET A 69 -28.97 -18.93 14.70
N HIS A 70 -28.02 -18.48 15.53
CA HIS A 70 -28.11 -18.66 16.98
C HIS A 70 -29.32 -17.96 17.60
N LEU A 71 -29.73 -16.80 17.06
CA LEU A 71 -30.95 -16.13 17.49
C LEU A 71 -32.19 -16.94 17.11
N GLY A 72 -32.23 -17.52 15.90
CA GLY A 72 -33.29 -18.43 15.46
C GLY A 72 -33.42 -19.65 16.39
N GLU A 73 -32.29 -20.25 16.77
CA GLU A 73 -32.22 -21.32 17.76
C GLU A 73 -32.72 -20.86 19.14
N SER A 74 -32.27 -19.69 19.60
CA SER A 74 -32.66 -19.12 20.89
C SER A 74 -34.17 -18.87 20.98
N VAL A 75 -34.80 -18.41 19.90
CA VAL A 75 -36.26 -18.24 19.81
C VAL A 75 -36.99 -19.57 19.85
N ALA A 76 -36.46 -20.62 19.18
CA ALA A 76 -37.04 -21.96 19.24
C ALA A 76 -36.95 -22.56 20.65
N ILE A 77 -35.79 -22.41 21.32
CA ILE A 77 -35.59 -22.85 22.70
C ILE A 77 -36.52 -22.09 23.65
N ALA A 78 -36.62 -20.76 23.52
CA ALA A 78 -37.49 -19.92 24.35
C ALA A 78 -38.96 -20.36 24.30
N ARG A 79 -39.47 -20.78 23.13
CA ARG A 79 -40.84 -21.33 22.99
C ARG A 79 -41.05 -22.66 23.72
N THR A 80 -39.98 -23.43 23.95
CA THR A 80 -40.07 -24.78 24.54
C THR A 80 -39.73 -24.85 26.02
N VAL A 81 -38.81 -24.00 26.51
CA VAL A 81 -38.22 -24.14 27.86
C VAL A 81 -38.47 -22.92 28.77
N GLY A 82 -39.02 -21.80 28.27
CA GLY A 82 -39.48 -20.67 29.10
C GLY A 82 -38.38 -19.89 29.85
N HIS A 83 -37.16 -20.42 29.90
CA HIS A 83 -35.96 -19.75 30.42
C HIS A 83 -34.94 -19.66 29.27
N LEU A 84 -34.65 -18.44 28.82
CA LEU A 84 -33.63 -18.20 27.81
C LEU A 84 -32.26 -18.62 28.38
N SER A 85 -31.62 -19.57 27.70
CA SER A 85 -30.28 -19.99 28.06
C SER A 85 -29.28 -18.93 27.57
N LYS A 86 -28.47 -18.42 28.50
CA LYS A 86 -27.43 -17.40 28.30
C LYS A 86 -26.44 -17.89 27.21
N SER A 87 -26.57 -17.38 25.99
CA SER A 87 -25.66 -17.79 24.90
C SER A 87 -24.41 -16.91 24.87
N ALA A 88 -23.37 -17.36 25.57
CA ALA A 88 -22.07 -16.69 25.61
C ALA A 88 -21.39 -16.61 24.22
N GLU A 89 -21.69 -17.55 23.32
CA GLU A 89 -21.18 -17.55 21.95
C GLU A 89 -21.74 -16.38 21.13
N VAL A 90 -23.05 -16.12 21.25
CA VAL A 90 -23.69 -14.96 20.62
C VAL A 90 -23.11 -13.66 21.16
N MET A 91 -22.87 -13.59 22.47
CA MET A 91 -22.27 -12.41 23.09
C MET A 91 -20.85 -12.16 22.57
N LYS A 92 -20.04 -13.22 22.38
CA LYS A 92 -18.70 -13.12 21.79
C LYS A 92 -18.75 -12.62 20.35
N LEU A 93 -19.67 -13.14 19.54
CA LEU A 93 -19.88 -12.69 18.16
C LEU A 93 -20.28 -11.21 18.15
N VAL A 94 -21.30 -10.80 18.90
CA VAL A 94 -21.76 -9.41 18.98
C VAL A 94 -20.63 -8.46 19.42
N ASN A 95 -19.80 -8.87 20.40
CA ASN A 95 -18.65 -8.08 20.83
C ASN A 95 -17.61 -7.89 19.72
N ASN A 96 -17.35 -8.93 18.92
CA ASN A 96 -16.45 -8.82 17.77
C ASN A 96 -17.01 -7.87 16.70
N LEU A 97 -18.32 -7.89 16.43
CA LEU A 97 -18.93 -6.93 15.50
C LEU A 97 -18.95 -5.50 16.06
N MET A 98 -19.09 -5.32 17.38
CA MET A 98 -19.03 -3.99 18.01
C MET A 98 -17.67 -3.30 17.81
N LYS A 99 -16.59 -4.06 17.59
CA LYS A 99 -15.27 -3.52 17.22
C LYS A 99 -15.24 -2.98 15.78
N SER A 100 -16.20 -3.36 14.93
CA SER A 100 -16.33 -2.82 13.58
C SER A 100 -17.09 -1.50 13.58
N SER A 101 -16.42 -0.42 13.20
CA SER A 101 -16.98 0.95 13.17
C SER A 101 -18.25 1.08 12.32
N GLU A 102 -18.40 0.23 11.31
CA GLU A 102 -19.51 0.25 10.36
C GLU A 102 -20.83 -0.26 10.96
N VAL A 103 -20.77 -1.20 11.91
CA VAL A 103 -21.95 -1.83 12.54
C VAL A 103 -21.99 -1.67 14.06
N ALA A 104 -21.02 -0.96 14.64
CA ALA A 104 -20.88 -0.76 16.08
C ALA A 104 -22.13 -0.15 16.72
N VAL A 105 -22.69 0.92 16.14
CA VAL A 105 -23.86 1.62 16.69
C VAL A 105 -25.07 0.69 16.71
N THR A 106 -25.36 0.04 15.59
CA THR A 106 -26.50 -0.88 15.46
C THR A 106 -26.34 -2.11 16.36
N MET A 107 -25.12 -2.66 16.51
CA MET A 107 -24.90 -3.81 17.38
C MET A 107 -24.89 -3.46 18.86
N GLN A 108 -24.55 -2.22 19.21
CA GLN A 108 -24.70 -1.73 20.58
C GLN A 108 -26.17 -1.60 20.98
N GLU A 109 -27.03 -1.13 20.08
CA GLU A 109 -28.49 -1.10 20.28
C GLU A 109 -29.06 -2.52 20.36
N PHE A 110 -28.66 -3.40 19.44
CA PHE A 110 -29.05 -4.81 19.44
C PHE A 110 -28.63 -5.53 20.73
N SER A 111 -27.41 -5.29 21.22
CA SER A 111 -26.92 -5.83 22.49
C SER A 111 -27.81 -5.39 23.66
N LYS A 112 -28.18 -4.10 23.71
CA LYS A 112 -29.10 -3.58 24.74
C LYS A 112 -30.48 -4.22 24.67
N GLU A 113 -31.03 -4.47 23.48
CA GLU A 113 -32.31 -5.16 23.32
C GLU A 113 -32.22 -6.64 23.74
N MET A 114 -31.13 -7.33 23.40
CA MET A 114 -30.90 -8.72 23.82
C MET A 114 -30.71 -8.85 25.33
N THR A 115 -30.08 -7.87 25.98
CA THR A 115 -30.02 -7.80 27.46
C THR A 115 -31.40 -7.59 28.07
N LYS A 116 -32.22 -6.67 27.52
CA LYS A 116 -33.60 -6.45 27.99
C LYS A 116 -34.51 -7.67 27.80
N ALA A 117 -34.29 -8.43 26.73
CA ALA A 117 -35.01 -9.68 26.46
C ALA A 117 -34.54 -10.86 27.32
N GLY A 118 -33.55 -10.66 28.20
CA GLY A 118 -33.01 -11.71 29.07
C GLY A 118 -32.17 -12.76 28.36
N ILE A 119 -31.74 -12.48 27.11
CA ILE A 119 -30.89 -13.38 26.31
C ILE A 119 -29.44 -13.31 26.79
N ILE A 120 -29.02 -12.12 27.21
CA ILE A 120 -27.65 -11.80 27.63
C ILE A 120 -27.70 -11.22 29.06
N GLU A 121 -26.84 -11.72 29.94
CA GLU A 121 -26.65 -11.18 31.29
C GLU A 121 -25.67 -10.00 31.23
N GLU A 122 -25.85 -8.98 32.07
CA GLU A 122 -25.05 -7.75 32.10
C GLU A 122 -23.60 -8.05 32.55
N MET A 123 -22.80 -8.64 31.68
CA MET A 123 -21.35 -8.80 31.86
C MET A 123 -20.64 -7.67 31.13
N MET A 124 -20.30 -6.63 31.89
CA MET A 124 -19.37 -5.59 31.48
C MET A 124 -17.99 -6.24 31.27
N ASN A 125 -17.58 -6.45 30.02
CA ASN A 125 -16.20 -6.82 29.70
C ASN A 125 -15.54 -5.65 28.99
N ASP A 126 -14.74 -4.90 29.74
CA ASP A 126 -13.91 -3.80 29.22
C ASP A 126 -12.95 -4.34 28.16
N ALA A 127 -13.10 -3.84 26.94
CA ALA A 127 -12.32 -4.23 25.77
C ALA A 127 -10.93 -3.58 25.82
N LEU A 128 -10.01 -4.18 26.58
CA LEU A 128 -8.57 -3.89 26.47
C LEU A 128 -7.93 -4.88 25.49
N ASP A 129 -8.16 -4.68 24.18
CA ASP A 129 -7.53 -5.52 23.14
C ASP A 129 -7.41 -4.81 21.78
N SER A 130 -7.05 -3.52 21.78
CA SER A 130 -6.90 -2.73 20.54
C SER A 130 -5.51 -2.12 20.35
N ALA A 131 -4.53 -2.51 21.18
CA ALA A 131 -3.20 -1.88 21.19
C ALA A 131 -2.11 -2.73 20.52
N LEU A 132 -2.41 -3.92 20.02
CA LEU A 132 -1.42 -4.84 19.44
C LEU A 132 -1.54 -5.04 17.93
N ASP A 133 -2.51 -4.39 17.28
CA ASP A 133 -2.81 -4.60 15.86
C ASP A 133 -2.28 -3.45 14.97
N SER A 134 -1.42 -2.56 15.46
CA SER A 134 -0.97 -1.40 14.68
C SER A 134 0.41 -1.52 14.04
N GLU A 135 1.31 -2.36 14.57
CA GLU A 135 2.70 -2.42 14.06
C GLU A 135 2.91 -3.52 13.01
N ASP A 136 2.22 -4.67 13.09
CA ASP A 136 2.32 -5.76 12.10
C ASP A 136 1.59 -5.43 10.78
N ILE A 137 0.69 -4.45 10.81
CA ILE A 137 -0.13 -4.04 9.65
C ILE A 137 0.65 -3.17 8.66
N GLU A 138 1.62 -2.36 9.12
CA GLU A 138 2.31 -1.39 8.26
C GLU A 138 3.35 -2.05 7.34
N GLU A 139 4.09 -3.06 7.80
CA GLU A 139 5.10 -3.74 6.97
C GLU A 139 4.46 -4.63 5.89
N GLU A 140 3.39 -5.37 6.22
CA GLU A 140 2.65 -6.18 5.24
C GLU A 140 1.98 -5.32 4.15
N THR A 141 1.55 -4.10 4.51
CA THR A 141 0.90 -3.21 3.53
C THR A 141 1.88 -2.62 2.51
N GLU A 142 3.15 -2.39 2.84
CA GLU A 142 4.14 -1.91 1.87
C GLU A 142 4.44 -2.97 0.80
N GLU A 143 4.63 -4.23 1.19
CA GLU A 143 4.81 -5.32 0.21
C GLU A 143 3.57 -5.53 -0.66
N GLU A 144 2.37 -5.41 -0.08
CA GLU A 144 1.13 -5.59 -0.82
C GLU A 144 0.86 -4.45 -1.81
N ILE A 145 1.29 -3.22 -1.46
CA ILE A 145 1.32 -2.08 -2.37
C ILE A 145 2.26 -2.36 -3.54
N ASP A 146 3.46 -2.86 -3.30
CA ASP A 146 4.42 -3.18 -4.36
C ASP A 146 3.92 -4.30 -5.28
N LYS A 147 3.26 -5.33 -4.73
CA LYS A 147 2.59 -6.39 -5.51
C LYS A 147 1.50 -5.81 -6.41
N VAL A 148 0.68 -4.87 -5.90
CA VAL A 148 -0.36 -4.18 -6.69
C VAL A 148 0.26 -3.29 -7.76
N LEU A 149 1.34 -2.56 -7.45
CA LEU A 149 2.06 -1.72 -8.40
C LEU A 149 2.67 -2.56 -9.54
N ALA A 150 3.25 -3.72 -9.22
CA ALA A 150 3.79 -4.66 -10.20
C ALA A 150 2.68 -5.23 -11.12
N ALA A 151 1.53 -5.61 -10.54
CA ALA A 151 0.39 -6.09 -11.31
C ALA A 151 -0.15 -5.02 -12.28
N ILE A 152 -0.33 -3.79 -11.81
CA ILE A 152 -0.79 -2.67 -12.66
C ILE A 152 0.25 -2.34 -13.73
N ALA A 153 1.54 -2.37 -13.41
CA ALA A 153 2.60 -2.14 -14.39
C ALA A 153 2.66 -3.23 -15.48
N GLY A 154 2.43 -4.49 -15.10
CA GLY A 154 2.33 -5.62 -16.02
C GLY A 154 1.11 -5.51 -16.96
N GLU A 155 -0.05 -5.14 -16.42
CA GLU A 155 -1.27 -4.95 -17.20
C GLU A 155 -1.17 -3.74 -18.14
N THR A 156 -0.56 -2.64 -17.70
CA THR A 156 -0.31 -1.46 -18.55
C THR A 156 0.69 -1.78 -19.65
N ALA A 157 1.68 -2.64 -19.40
CA ALA A 157 2.62 -3.10 -20.42
C ALA A 157 1.96 -4.01 -21.49
N ALA A 158 0.89 -4.73 -21.12
CA ALA A 158 0.10 -5.55 -22.03
C ALA A 158 -0.88 -4.72 -22.89
N GLN A 159 -1.37 -3.58 -22.38
CA GLN A 159 -2.33 -2.71 -23.08
C GLN A 159 -1.70 -1.60 -23.94
N LEU A 160 -0.37 -1.43 -23.92
CA LEU A 160 0.31 -0.41 -24.72
C LEU A 160 0.43 -0.85 -26.21
N PRO A 161 0.04 0.00 -27.19
CA PRO A 161 0.18 -0.32 -28.61
C PRO A 161 1.64 -0.65 -28.97
N GLU A 162 1.85 -1.67 -29.82
CA GLU A 162 3.15 -2.24 -30.18
C GLU A 162 4.22 -1.21 -30.63
N ALA A 163 3.79 -0.03 -31.09
CA ALA A 163 4.65 1.08 -31.47
C ALA A 163 5.52 1.61 -30.30
N ILE A 164 5.01 1.62 -29.06
CA ILE A 164 5.75 2.08 -27.88
C ILE A 164 6.65 0.96 -27.33
N ARG A 165 6.20 -0.29 -27.46
CA ARG A 165 6.95 -1.49 -27.05
C ARG A 165 8.28 -1.62 -27.83
N LYS A 166 8.29 -1.28 -29.13
CA LYS A 166 9.51 -1.26 -29.96
C LYS A 166 10.49 -0.14 -29.58
N GLN A 167 10.03 0.95 -28.97
CA GLN A 167 10.93 2.01 -28.48
C GLN A 167 11.61 1.64 -27.16
N LYS A 168 10.95 0.84 -26.31
CA LYS A 168 11.55 0.33 -25.06
C LYS A 168 12.55 -0.82 -25.29
N LEU A 169 12.40 -1.58 -26.38
CA LEU A 169 13.30 -2.67 -26.78
C LEU A 169 14.64 -2.21 -27.41
N LYS A 170 14.83 -0.91 -27.67
CA LYS A 170 16.08 -0.37 -28.26
C LYS A 170 17.01 0.29 -27.24
N GLN A 171 16.69 0.20 -25.95
CA GLN A 171 17.70 0.36 -24.90
C GLN A 171 18.31 -1.03 -24.65
N PRO A 172 19.64 -1.16 -24.61
CA PRO A 172 20.25 -2.46 -24.36
C PRO A 172 19.81 -2.92 -22.97
N ALA A 173 19.19 -4.09 -22.96
CA ALA A 173 19.06 -4.91 -21.77
C ALA A 173 20.46 -5.33 -21.35
N THR A 174 20.86 -4.94 -20.15
CA THR A 174 21.76 -5.74 -19.33
C THR A 174 20.89 -6.23 -18.19
N SER A 175 20.43 -7.47 -18.32
CA SER A 175 19.78 -8.22 -17.24
C SER A 175 20.85 -8.75 -16.30
N GLU A 176 20.56 -8.56 -15.02
CA GLU A 176 21.01 -9.25 -13.81
C GLU A 176 21.41 -10.73 -14.05
N ASP A 177 22.55 -11.18 -13.52
CA ASP A 177 22.61 -11.92 -12.24
C ASP A 177 24.06 -12.31 -11.88
N ALA A 178 24.27 -12.46 -10.58
CA ALA A 178 25.53 -12.51 -9.86
C ALA A 178 26.49 -13.67 -10.19
N GLU A 179 27.79 -13.37 -10.22
CA GLU A 179 28.85 -14.08 -9.46
C GLU A 179 30.20 -13.34 -9.59
N ASP A 180 30.95 -13.35 -8.48
CA ASP A 180 32.38 -13.01 -8.27
C ASP A 180 32.86 -11.56 -8.01
N ASN A 181 33.19 -11.37 -6.72
CA ASN A 181 34.12 -10.41 -6.12
C ASN A 181 35.49 -10.40 -6.83
N VAL A 182 35.88 -9.34 -7.53
CA VAL A 182 37.32 -8.99 -7.68
C VAL A 182 37.63 -7.50 -7.98
N ASP A 183 36.68 -6.59 -8.25
CA ASP A 183 37.02 -5.27 -8.83
C ASP A 183 37.07 -4.07 -7.84
N ASP A 184 36.83 -4.30 -6.54
CA ASP A 184 36.75 -3.20 -5.56
C ASP A 184 38.12 -2.61 -5.15
N GLU A 185 39.24 -3.26 -5.48
CA GLU A 185 40.56 -2.84 -4.99
C GLU A 185 41.16 -1.67 -5.79
N GLU A 186 40.92 -1.61 -7.10
CA GLU A 186 41.44 -0.55 -7.97
C GLU A 186 40.65 0.77 -7.81
N GLU A 187 39.32 0.70 -7.63
CA GLU A 187 38.48 1.88 -7.37
C GLU A 187 38.68 2.46 -5.96
N LEU A 188 38.94 1.61 -4.95
CA LEU A 188 39.27 2.08 -3.59
C LEU A 188 40.63 2.82 -3.56
N GLU A 189 41.61 2.37 -4.34
CA GLU A 189 42.92 3.04 -4.46
C GLU A 189 42.79 4.40 -5.16
N GLU A 190 41.94 4.50 -6.19
CA GLU A 190 41.68 5.77 -6.90
C GLU A 190 40.93 6.78 -6.01
N MET A 191 39.99 6.31 -5.17
CA MET A 191 39.33 7.14 -4.16
C MET A 191 40.28 7.62 -3.06
N ARG A 192 41.21 6.77 -2.59
CA ARG A 192 42.26 7.16 -1.63
C ARG A 192 43.22 8.19 -2.23
N ALA A 193 43.60 8.05 -3.49
CA ALA A 193 44.47 9.01 -4.19
C ALA A 193 43.81 10.39 -4.37
N ARG A 194 42.50 10.43 -4.65
CA ARG A 194 41.72 11.68 -4.71
C ARG A 194 41.64 12.38 -3.35
N LEU A 195 41.38 11.64 -2.27
CA LEU A 195 41.30 12.21 -0.93
C LEU A 195 42.66 12.74 -0.44
N ALA A 196 43.76 12.06 -0.79
CA ALA A 196 45.10 12.53 -0.46
C ALA A 196 45.46 13.86 -1.14
N ARG A 197 45.01 14.08 -2.38
CA ARG A 197 45.26 15.32 -3.15
C ARG A 197 44.50 16.54 -2.60
N VAL A 198 43.44 16.33 -1.83
CA VAL A 198 42.66 17.40 -1.17
C VAL A 198 43.21 17.70 0.23
N ARG A 199 44.04 16.81 0.79
CA ARG A 199 44.61 16.94 2.14
C ARG A 199 46.03 17.53 2.16
N SER A 200 46.67 17.74 1.00
CA SER A 200 47.93 18.50 0.85
C SER A 200 47.66 19.92 0.39
#